data_AF-A0A7C5FN03-F1
#
_entry.id   AF-A0A7C5FN03-F1
#
_cell.length_a   1.000
_cell.length_b   1.000
_cell.length_c   1.000
_cell.angle_alpha   90.00
_cell.angle_beta   90.00
_cell.angle_gamma   90.00
#
_symmetry.space_group_name_H-M   'P 1'
#
loop_
_entity.id
_entity.type
_entity.pdbx_description
1 polymer ?
#
loop_
_entity_poly.entity_id
_entity_poly.type
_entity_poly.pdbx_seq_one_letter_code
_entity_poly.pdbx_strand_id
1 'polypeptide(L)'
;MLRDYKKIARLSYILIVIAIVLIALSAVFIISDSPESRSVSIQGGSTYQLTYNVTIKQGDYIFYSVISNNSRANFTACLIAPSGAVIAKANITGNVSLKKDVVAGESGNWTLILKNDANLNEYARLTIYRISYLVTYTIVFGASLFASGFILLLVSFNLRRREGNYSRRQRGLE
;
A
#
# COMPACT_ATOMS: atom_id res chain seq x y z
N MET A 1 -19.13 20.90 32.70
CA MET A 1 -17.67 20.68 32.65
C MET A 1 -17.27 19.25 33.03
N LEU A 2 -17.48 18.77 34.26
CA LEU A 2 -17.12 17.39 34.68
C LEU A 2 -17.73 16.26 33.82
N ARG A 3 -18.91 16.48 33.24
CA ARG A 3 -19.59 15.52 32.37
C ARG A 3 -19.03 15.51 30.94
N ASP A 4 -18.34 16.57 30.55
CA ASP A 4 -17.97 16.84 29.16
C ASP A 4 -16.61 16.22 28.83
N TYR A 5 -15.61 16.30 29.72
CA TYR A 5 -14.31 15.63 29.49
C TYR A 5 -14.44 14.09 29.46
N LYS A 6 -15.38 13.51 30.23
CA LYS A 6 -15.66 12.06 30.18
C LYS A 6 -16.27 11.63 28.85
N LYS A 7 -17.13 12.47 28.25
CA LYS A 7 -17.70 12.23 26.92
C LYS A 7 -16.61 12.32 25.84
N ILE A 8 -15.74 13.35 25.91
CA ILE A 8 -14.61 13.52 24.99
C ILE A 8 -13.65 12.33 25.09
N ALA A 9 -13.31 11.88 26.31
CA ALA A 9 -12.48 10.70 26.52
C ALA A 9 -13.12 9.44 25.90
N ARG A 10 -14.41 9.18 26.14
CA ARG A 10 -15.11 8.05 25.52
C ARG A 10 -15.09 8.11 23.99
N LEU A 11 -15.35 9.28 23.41
CA LEU A 11 -15.27 9.47 21.96
C LEU A 11 -13.85 9.19 21.45
N SER A 12 -12.83 9.67 22.14
CA SER A 12 -11.43 9.43 21.78
C SER A 12 -11.07 7.94 21.75
N TYR A 13 -11.52 7.17 22.75
CA TYR A 13 -11.30 5.72 22.80
C TYR A 13 -12.02 5.01 21.66
N ILE A 14 -13.27 5.39 21.36
CA ILE A 14 -14.03 4.81 20.23
C ILE A 14 -13.29 5.06 18.90
N LEU A 15 -12.83 6.28 18.66
CA LEU A 15 -12.09 6.63 17.45
C LEU A 15 -10.79 5.83 17.31
N ILE A 16 -10.04 5.70 18.40
CA ILE A 16 -8.79 4.92 18.43
C ILE A 16 -9.06 3.44 18.14
N VAL A 17 -10.08 2.85 18.78
CA VAL A 17 -10.44 1.44 18.57
C VAL A 17 -10.87 1.19 17.12
N ILE A 18 -11.74 2.04 16.56
CA ILE A 18 -12.17 1.94 15.17
C ILE A 18 -10.96 2.05 14.23
N ALA A 19 -10.07 3.02 14.47
CA ALA A 19 -8.86 3.19 13.67
C ALA A 19 -7.97 1.95 13.67
N ILE A 20 -7.72 1.36 14.84
CA ILE A 20 -6.91 0.13 14.97
C ILE A 20 -7.55 -1.02 14.19
N VAL A 21 -8.86 -1.20 14.31
CA VAL A 21 -9.59 -2.26 13.59
C VAL A 21 -9.49 -2.05 12.08
N LEU A 22 -9.69 -0.83 11.58
CA LEU A 22 -9.58 -0.52 10.15
C LEU A 22 -8.17 -0.77 9.61
N ILE A 23 -7.13 -0.36 10.34
CA ILE A 23 -5.73 -0.59 9.95
C ILE A 23 -5.40 -2.08 9.98
N ALA A 24 -5.83 -2.81 11.01
CA ALA A 24 -5.61 -4.25 11.13
C ALA A 24 -6.29 -5.04 9.99
N LEU A 25 -7.56 -4.73 9.70
CA LEU A 25 -8.27 -5.34 8.56
C LEU A 25 -7.56 -5.03 7.23
N SER A 26 -7.11 -3.78 7.05
CA SER A 26 -6.36 -3.39 5.86
C SER A 26 -5.08 -4.20 5.69
N ALA A 27 -4.33 -4.44 6.78
CA ALA A 27 -3.13 -5.28 6.74
C ALA A 27 -3.44 -6.72 6.34
N VAL A 28 -4.54 -7.29 6.83
CA VAL A 28 -5.01 -8.63 6.42
C VAL A 28 -5.29 -8.67 4.92
N PHE A 29 -5.99 -7.66 4.37
CA PHE A 29 -6.26 -7.60 2.94
C PHE A 29 -4.98 -7.52 2.09
N ILE A 30 -3.98 -6.73 2.52
CA ILE A 30 -2.68 -6.64 1.82
C ILE A 30 -1.98 -8.00 1.82
N ILE A 31 -1.95 -8.71 2.95
CA ILE A 31 -1.28 -10.00 3.07
C ILE A 31 -2.02 -11.09 2.28
N SER A 32 -3.35 -11.01 2.19
CA SER A 32 -4.14 -11.97 1.44
C SER A 32 -4.01 -11.83 -0.07
N ASP A 33 -3.64 -10.65 -0.57
CA ASP A 33 -3.38 -10.43 -1.99
C ASP A 33 -2.04 -11.09 -2.35
N SER A 34 -2.11 -12.24 -3.02
CA SER A 34 -0.92 -13.01 -3.34
C SER A 34 -0.25 -12.45 -4.60
N PRO A 35 1.06 -12.16 -4.55
CA PRO A 35 1.78 -11.73 -5.73
C PRO A 35 1.90 -12.87 -6.72
N GLU A 36 1.67 -12.58 -8.00
CA GLU A 36 1.94 -13.53 -9.06
C GLU A 36 3.40 -13.40 -9.48
N SER A 37 4.19 -14.44 -9.21
CA SER A 37 5.63 -14.48 -9.45
C SER A 37 6.01 -15.66 -10.34
N ARG A 38 6.80 -15.40 -11.38
CA ARG A 38 7.31 -16.43 -12.30
C ARG A 38 8.78 -16.21 -12.58
N SER A 39 9.57 -17.27 -12.44
CA SER A 39 10.97 -17.30 -12.88
C SER A 39 11.02 -18.01 -14.23
N VAL A 40 11.60 -17.36 -15.24
CA VAL A 40 11.55 -17.83 -16.62
C VAL A 40 12.92 -17.69 -17.28
N SER A 41 13.22 -18.60 -18.20
CA SER A 41 14.31 -18.42 -19.16
C SER A 41 13.73 -17.89 -20.46
N ILE A 42 14.22 -16.75 -20.92
CA ILE A 42 13.77 -16.10 -22.16
C ILE A 42 14.87 -16.22 -23.18
N GLN A 43 14.57 -16.82 -24.33
CA GLN A 43 15.51 -16.90 -25.43
C GLN A 43 15.89 -15.49 -25.93
N GLY A 44 17.13 -15.33 -26.40
CA GLY A 44 17.59 -14.08 -26.99
C GLY A 44 16.67 -13.58 -28.10
N GLY A 45 16.34 -12.29 -28.10
CA GLY A 45 15.41 -11.66 -29.05
C GLY A 45 13.93 -12.00 -28.84
N SER A 46 13.59 -12.86 -27.88
CA SER A 46 12.21 -13.33 -27.65
C SER A 46 11.52 -12.54 -26.54
N THR A 47 10.19 -12.72 -26.45
CA THR A 47 9.34 -12.04 -25.47
C THR A 47 8.60 -13.05 -24.61
N TYR A 48 8.53 -12.79 -23.31
CA TYR A 48 7.67 -13.49 -22.36
C TYR A 48 6.56 -12.57 -21.87
N GLN A 49 5.39 -13.14 -21.59
CA GLN A 49 4.23 -12.40 -21.08
C GLN A 49 3.72 -13.05 -19.80
N LEU A 50 3.52 -12.24 -18.77
CA LEU A 50 2.88 -12.61 -17.51
C LEU A 50 1.58 -11.81 -17.38
N THR A 51 0.45 -12.46 -17.61
CA THR A 51 -0.86 -11.87 -17.37
C THR A 51 -1.27 -12.12 -15.93
N TYR A 52 -1.59 -11.06 -15.20
CA TYR A 52 -2.12 -11.18 -13.85
C TYR A 52 -3.59 -11.58 -13.93
N ASN A 53 -3.91 -12.75 -13.42
CA ASN A 53 -5.26 -13.34 -13.57
C ASN A 53 -6.28 -12.79 -12.58
N VAL A 54 -5.84 -11.93 -11.65
CA VAL A 54 -6.74 -11.23 -10.73
C VAL A 54 -7.18 -9.92 -11.37
N THR A 55 -8.50 -9.69 -11.42
CA THR A 55 -9.06 -8.44 -11.93
C THR A 55 -8.59 -7.27 -11.07
N ILE A 56 -7.79 -6.39 -11.67
CA ILE A 56 -7.41 -5.12 -11.08
C ILE A 56 -8.56 -4.13 -11.32
N LYS A 57 -8.93 -3.36 -10.30
CA LYS A 57 -9.94 -2.30 -10.44
C LYS A 57 -9.28 -0.98 -10.78
N GLN A 58 -9.98 -0.13 -11.51
CA GLN A 58 -9.57 1.27 -11.72
C GLN A 58 -9.30 1.94 -10.36
N GLY A 59 -8.16 2.63 -10.26
CA GLY A 59 -7.66 3.27 -9.05
C GLY A 59 -6.80 2.37 -8.16
N ASP A 60 -6.82 1.04 -8.32
CA ASP A 60 -5.91 0.15 -7.59
C ASP A 60 -4.45 0.48 -7.95
N TYR A 61 -3.54 0.30 -6.98
CA TYR A 61 -2.12 0.42 -7.23
C TYR A 61 -1.58 -0.91 -7.74
N ILE A 62 -0.89 -0.90 -8.86
CA ILE A 62 -0.22 -2.05 -9.45
C ILE A 62 1.26 -1.92 -9.16
N PHE A 63 1.84 -2.96 -8.57
CA PHE A 63 3.26 -3.07 -8.35
C PHE A 63 3.80 -4.18 -9.22
N TYR A 64 4.89 -3.91 -9.92
CA TYR A 64 5.58 -4.94 -10.67
C TYR A 64 7.09 -4.83 -10.48
N SER A 65 7.73 -5.98 -10.59
CA SER A 65 9.18 -6.08 -10.52
C SER A 65 9.72 -7.11 -11.50
N VAL A 66 10.93 -6.84 -11.95
CA VAL A 66 11.72 -7.76 -12.77
C VAL A 66 13.09 -7.83 -12.13
N ILE A 67 13.54 -9.05 -11.84
CA ILE A 67 14.83 -9.31 -11.22
C ILE A 67 15.61 -10.24 -12.14
N SER A 68 16.81 -9.83 -12.55
CA SER A 68 17.77 -10.71 -13.20
C SER A 68 19.09 -10.65 -12.46
N ASN A 69 19.67 -11.82 -12.19
CA ASN A 69 20.96 -11.95 -11.53
C ASN A 69 22.13 -12.05 -12.53
N ASN A 70 21.86 -11.94 -13.84
CA ASN A 70 22.89 -12.02 -14.86
C ASN A 70 23.49 -10.64 -15.14
N SER A 71 24.81 -10.51 -15.02
CA SER A 71 25.54 -9.28 -15.32
C SER A 71 25.48 -8.85 -16.79
N ARG A 72 25.01 -9.73 -17.69
CA ARG A 72 24.81 -9.47 -19.12
C ARG A 72 23.34 -9.33 -19.51
N ALA A 73 22.42 -9.40 -18.56
CA ALA A 73 20.99 -9.24 -18.83
C ALA A 73 20.72 -7.93 -19.58
N ASN A 74 19.90 -8.00 -20.62
CA ASN A 74 19.40 -6.85 -21.34
C ASN A 74 17.93 -7.10 -21.64
N PHE A 75 17.05 -6.46 -20.88
CA PHE A 75 15.61 -6.63 -21.00
C PHE A 75 14.87 -5.32 -21.19
N THR A 76 13.80 -5.36 -21.96
CA THR A 76 12.78 -4.32 -21.98
C THR A 76 11.51 -4.84 -21.30
N ALA A 77 11.12 -4.23 -20.19
CA ALA A 77 9.88 -4.52 -19.48
C ALA A 77 8.79 -3.51 -19.88
N CYS A 78 7.60 -4.01 -20.20
CA CYS A 78 6.42 -3.21 -20.52
C CYS A 78 5.22 -3.67 -19.69
N LEU A 79 4.51 -2.73 -19.07
CA LEU A 79 3.22 -3.00 -18.45
C LEU A 79 2.11 -2.60 -19.43
N ILE A 80 1.25 -3.56 -19.76
CA ILE A 80 0.16 -3.42 -20.72
C ILE A 80 -1.18 -3.40 -19.96
N ALA A 81 -2.00 -2.40 -20.27
CA ALA A 81 -3.34 -2.28 -19.73
C ALA A 81 -4.34 -3.21 -20.46
N PRO A 82 -5.51 -3.50 -19.87
CA PRO A 82 -6.56 -4.30 -20.50
C PRO A 82 -6.95 -3.86 -21.92
N SER A 83 -6.90 -2.56 -22.20
CA SER A 83 -7.13 -1.97 -23.54
C SER A 83 -6.05 -2.29 -24.57
N GLY A 84 -4.90 -2.85 -24.15
CA GLY A 84 -3.72 -3.09 -24.97
C GLY A 84 -2.71 -1.94 -24.96
N ALA A 85 -2.98 -0.84 -24.26
CA ALA A 85 -2.06 0.30 -24.18
C ALA A 85 -0.82 0.00 -23.31
N VAL A 86 0.35 0.47 -23.74
CA VAL A 86 1.58 0.42 -22.94
C VAL A 86 1.56 1.57 -21.93
N ILE A 87 1.45 1.25 -20.64
CA ILE A 87 1.36 2.27 -19.58
C ILE A 87 2.73 2.59 -18.98
N ALA A 88 3.60 1.59 -18.91
CA ALA A 88 4.95 1.78 -18.43
C ALA A 88 5.94 0.97 -19.25
N LYS A 89 7.12 1.54 -19.48
CA LYS A 89 8.25 0.90 -20.13
C LYS A 89 9.53 1.15 -19.34
N ALA A 90 10.40 0.16 -19.28
CA ALA A 90 11.71 0.28 -18.64
C ALA A 90 12.72 -0.67 -19.31
N ASN A 91 13.94 -0.18 -19.47
CA ASN A 91 15.05 -1.01 -19.91
C ASN A 91 15.87 -1.43 -18.67
N ILE A 92 16.32 -2.67 -18.64
CA ILE A 92 17.03 -3.31 -17.54
C ILE A 92 18.32 -3.89 -18.11
N THR A 93 19.45 -3.36 -17.68
CA THR A 93 20.77 -3.81 -18.14
C THR A 93 21.64 -4.25 -16.96
N GLY A 94 22.28 -5.40 -17.07
CA GLY A 94 23.12 -5.99 -16.05
C GLY A 94 22.35 -6.61 -14.88
N ASN A 95 23.06 -6.85 -13.78
CA ASN A 95 22.48 -7.45 -12.57
C ASN A 95 21.69 -6.40 -11.78
N VAL A 96 20.43 -6.21 -12.15
CA VAL A 96 19.57 -5.15 -11.61
C VAL A 96 18.16 -5.66 -11.33
N SER A 97 17.56 -5.13 -10.26
CA SER A 97 16.14 -5.26 -9.97
C SER A 97 15.41 -3.99 -10.40
N LEU A 98 14.44 -4.13 -11.30
CA LEU A 98 13.43 -3.12 -11.57
C LEU A 98 12.28 -3.30 -10.58
N LYS A 99 11.86 -2.22 -9.93
CA LYS A 99 10.62 -2.14 -9.18
C LYS A 99 9.90 -0.85 -9.57
N LYS A 100 8.65 -0.96 -9.97
CA LYS A 100 7.81 0.18 -10.36
C LYS A 100 6.38 -0.03 -9.89
N ASP A 101 5.71 1.08 -9.66
CA ASP A 101 4.32 1.19 -9.27
C ASP A 101 3.55 2.11 -10.22
N VAL A 102 2.29 1.80 -10.46
CA VAL A 102 1.39 2.54 -11.35
C VAL A 102 -0.02 2.48 -10.78
N VAL A 103 -0.77 3.58 -10.89
CA VAL A 103 -2.21 3.58 -10.58
C VAL A 103 -2.99 3.06 -11.81
N ALA A 104 -3.84 2.06 -11.60
CA ALA A 104 -4.65 1.48 -12.66
C ALA A 104 -5.63 2.51 -13.25
N GLY A 105 -5.43 2.90 -14.49
CA GLY A 105 -6.34 3.82 -15.20
C GLY A 105 -7.66 3.17 -15.62
N GLU A 106 -7.73 1.84 -15.64
CA GLU A 106 -8.89 1.06 -16.05
C GLU A 106 -8.95 -0.29 -15.32
N SER A 107 -10.13 -0.91 -15.31
CA SER A 107 -10.33 -2.23 -14.68
C SER A 107 -10.12 -3.36 -15.68
N GLY A 108 -9.51 -4.46 -15.24
CA GLY A 108 -9.33 -5.66 -16.06
C GLY A 108 -8.05 -6.42 -15.74
N ASN A 109 -7.64 -7.27 -16.67
CA ASN A 109 -6.42 -8.06 -16.55
C ASN A 109 -5.25 -7.28 -17.14
N TRP A 110 -4.19 -7.13 -16.35
CA TRP A 110 -2.97 -6.42 -16.76
C TRP A 110 -1.88 -7.42 -17.10
N THR A 111 -1.08 -7.09 -18.10
CA THR A 111 -0.02 -7.99 -18.59
C THR A 111 1.34 -7.32 -18.47
N LEU A 112 2.26 -7.97 -17.79
CA LEU A 112 3.68 -7.61 -17.77
C LEU A 112 4.39 -8.36 -18.89
N ILE A 113 4.90 -7.63 -19.86
CA ILE A 113 5.69 -8.15 -20.97
C ILE A 113 7.16 -7.91 -20.68
N LEU A 114 7.99 -8.93 -20.89
CA LEU A 114 9.43 -8.83 -20.80
C LEU A 114 10.07 -9.33 -22.09
N LYS A 115 10.74 -8.44 -22.81
CA LYS A 115 11.51 -8.77 -24.00
C LYS A 115 12.97 -8.92 -23.63
N ASN A 116 13.60 -10.00 -24.07
CA ASN A 116 15.04 -10.19 -23.99
C ASN A 116 15.69 -9.55 -25.22
N ASP A 117 16.39 -8.43 -25.01
CA ASP A 117 17.12 -7.72 -26.06
C ASP A 117 18.57 -8.21 -26.21
N ALA A 118 19.00 -9.19 -25.41
CA ALA A 118 20.26 -9.89 -25.60
C ALA A 118 20.13 -10.99 -26.67
N ASN A 119 21.28 -11.46 -27.16
CA ASN A 119 21.36 -12.57 -28.13
C ASN A 119 21.41 -13.95 -27.47
N LEU A 120 21.54 -14.00 -26.14
CA LEU A 120 21.64 -15.23 -25.36
C LEU A 120 20.39 -15.43 -24.52
N ASN A 121 20.17 -16.67 -24.08
CA ASN A 121 19.10 -16.98 -23.15
C ASN A 121 19.39 -16.35 -21.80
N GLU A 122 18.41 -15.63 -21.26
CA GLU A 122 18.54 -14.90 -20.01
C GLU A 122 17.46 -15.33 -19.03
N TYR A 123 17.82 -15.36 -17.74
CA TYR A 123 16.88 -15.71 -16.68
C TYR A 123 16.38 -14.46 -15.98
N ALA A 124 15.07 -14.38 -15.80
CA ALA A 124 14.42 -13.30 -15.08
C ALA A 124 13.28 -13.82 -14.21
N ARG A 125 13.11 -13.18 -13.05
CA ARG A 125 11.92 -13.33 -12.22
C ARG A 125 11.03 -12.11 -12.40
N LEU A 126 9.83 -12.34 -12.90
CA LEU A 126 8.78 -11.33 -13.01
C LEU A 126 7.85 -11.47 -11.81
N THR A 127 7.41 -10.36 -11.24
CA THR A 127 6.40 -10.37 -10.19
C THR A 127 5.45 -9.21 -10.41
N ILE A 128 4.15 -9.48 -10.31
CA ILE A 128 3.09 -8.47 -10.37
C ILE A 128 2.11 -8.71 -9.21
N TYR A 129 1.68 -7.63 -8.58
CA TYR A 129 0.65 -7.66 -7.54
C TYR A 129 -0.08 -6.31 -7.51
N ARG A 130 -1.19 -6.26 -6.80
CA ARG A 130 -1.96 -5.04 -6.61
C ARG A 130 -2.12 -4.71 -5.13
N ILE A 131 -2.44 -3.46 -4.84
CA ILE A 131 -3.02 -3.03 -3.58
C ILE A 131 -4.30 -2.30 -3.92
N SER A 132 -5.42 -2.75 -3.35
CA SER A 132 -6.70 -2.13 -3.67
C SER A 132 -6.78 -0.69 -3.18
N TYR A 133 -7.34 0.20 -3.99
CA TYR A 133 -7.54 1.60 -3.60
C TYR A 133 -8.38 1.72 -2.32
N LEU A 134 -9.36 0.84 -2.14
CA LEU A 134 -10.20 0.79 -0.94
C LEU A 134 -9.36 0.52 0.32
N VAL A 135 -8.37 -0.36 0.22
CA VAL A 135 -7.45 -0.67 1.32
C VAL A 135 -6.58 0.55 1.62
N THR A 136 -6.03 1.19 0.60
CA THR A 136 -5.24 2.43 0.77
C THR A 136 -6.05 3.53 1.44
N TYR A 137 -7.28 3.80 1.00
CA TYR A 137 -8.15 4.78 1.65
C TYR A 137 -8.51 4.39 3.07
N THR A 138 -8.73 3.10 3.35
CA THR A 138 -9.04 2.62 4.71
C THR A 138 -7.86 2.85 5.65
N ILE A 139 -6.62 2.66 5.18
CA ILE A 139 -5.40 2.95 5.96
C ILE A 139 -5.29 4.46 6.24
N VAL A 140 -5.44 5.30 5.22
CA VAL A 140 -5.33 6.76 5.38
C VAL A 140 -6.43 7.29 6.31
N PHE A 141 -7.66 6.82 6.14
CA PHE A 141 -8.78 7.17 7.00
C PHE A 141 -8.57 6.67 8.44
N GLY A 142 -8.14 5.42 8.62
CA GLY A 142 -7.79 4.86 9.92
C GLY A 142 -6.71 5.66 10.63
N ALA A 143 -5.62 6.02 9.93
CA ALA A 143 -4.56 6.85 10.49
C ALA A 143 -5.07 8.25 10.90
N SER A 144 -5.95 8.84 10.10
CA SER A 144 -6.57 10.14 10.39
C SER A 144 -7.47 10.08 11.63
N LEU A 145 -8.26 9.01 11.77
CA LEU A 145 -9.07 8.76 12.97
C LEU A 145 -8.19 8.52 14.20
N PHE A 146 -7.09 7.79 14.05
CA PHE A 146 -6.15 7.53 15.14
C PHE A 146 -5.54 8.83 15.66
N ALA A 147 -5.02 9.68 14.76
CA ALA A 147 -4.46 10.98 15.12
C ALA A 147 -5.50 11.87 15.81
N SER A 148 -6.72 11.94 15.25
CA SER A 148 -7.82 12.72 15.83
C SER A 148 -8.22 12.21 17.22
N GLY A 149 -8.35 10.89 17.38
CA GLY A 149 -8.63 10.26 18.66
C GLY A 149 -7.54 10.54 19.68
N PHE A 150 -6.27 10.44 19.29
CA PHE A 150 -5.14 10.73 20.18
C PHE A 150 -5.13 12.20 20.64
N ILE A 151 -5.39 13.15 19.74
CA ILE A 151 -5.51 14.58 20.08
C ILE A 151 -6.64 14.81 21.08
N LEU A 152 -7.82 14.23 20.84
CA LEU A 152 -8.97 14.35 21.76
C LEU A 152 -8.67 13.74 23.13
N LEU A 153 -7.92 12.63 23.17
CA LEU A 153 -7.49 12.01 24.41
C LEU A 153 -6.57 12.95 25.21
N LEU A 154 -5.58 13.58 24.55
CA LEU A 154 -4.72 14.59 25.18
C LEU A 154 -5.50 15.81 25.69
N VAL A 155 -6.48 16.30 24.92
CA VAL A 155 -7.35 17.40 25.36
C VAL A 155 -8.15 16.97 26.60
N SER A 156 -8.74 15.77 26.60
CA SER A 156 -9.49 15.26 27.74
C SER A 156 -8.64 15.13 29.01
N PHE A 157 -7.37 14.72 28.86
CA PHE A 157 -6.42 14.63 29.96
C PHE A 157 -6.05 16.01 30.51
N ASN A 158 -5.79 16.98 29.64
CA ASN A 158 -5.49 18.35 30.04
C ASN A 158 -6.67 19.01 30.76
N LEU A 159 -7.91 18.81 30.28
CA LEU A 159 -9.11 19.31 30.94
C LEU A 159 -9.28 18.70 32.34
N ARG A 160 -9.12 17.37 32.46
CA ARG A 160 -9.17 16.66 33.76
C ARG A 160 -8.11 17.18 34.73
N ARG A 161 -6.89 17.45 34.27
CA ARG A 161 -5.80 17.99 35.09
C ARG A 161 -6.12 19.40 35.60
N ARG A 162 -6.67 20.28 34.74
CA ARG A 162 -7.08 21.63 35.13
C ARG A 162 -8.17 21.58 36.20
N GLU A 163 -9.21 20.78 36.01
CA GLU A 163 -10.29 20.63 37.01
C GLU A 163 -9.77 20.13 38.37
N GLY A 164 -8.87 19.14 38.39
CA GLY A 164 -8.26 18.65 39.63
C GLY A 164 -7.51 19.74 40.41
N ASN A 165 -6.86 20.67 39.70
CA ASN A 165 -6.17 21.80 40.33
C ASN A 165 -7.15 22.85 40.88
N TYR A 166 -8.28 23.10 40.22
CA TYR A 166 -9.32 23.99 40.74
C TYR A 166 -9.97 23.45 42.01
N SER A 167 -10.33 22.16 42.05
CA SER A 167 -10.94 21.55 43.22
C SER A 167 -10.02 21.51 44.44
N ARG A 168 -8.69 21.41 44.24
CA ARG A 168 -7.70 21.47 45.33
C ARG A 168 -7.54 22.87 45.92
N ARG A 169 -7.62 23.92 45.10
CA ARG A 169 -7.56 25.31 45.57
C ARG A 169 -8.78 25.69 46.40
N GLN A 170 -9.97 25.20 46.05
CA GLN A 170 -11.19 25.47 46.83
C GLN A 170 -11.16 24.79 48.21
N ARG A 171 -10.60 23.58 48.34
CA ARG A 171 -10.47 22.89 49.64
C ARG A 171 -9.32 23.36 50.53
N GLY A 172 -8.41 24.20 50.01
CA GLY A 172 -7.32 24.79 50.80
C GLY A 172 -7.65 26.19 51.33
N LEU A 173 -8.86 26.68 51.07
CA LEU A 173 -9.36 27.99 51.51
C LEU A 173 -10.53 27.85 52.51
N GLU A 174 -10.85 26.62 52.92
CA GLU A 174 -11.74 26.26 54.05
C GLU A 174 -10.87 25.75 55.21
#